data_AF-X1U6C4-F1
#
_entry.id   AF-X1U6C4-F1
#
_cell.length_a   1.000
_cell.length_b   1.000
_cell.length_c   1.000
_cell.angle_alpha   90.00
_cell.angle_beta   90.00
_cell.angle_gamma   90.00
#
_symmetry.space_group_name_H-M   'P 1'
#
loop_
_entity.id
_entity.type
_entity.pdbx_description
1 polymer ?
#
loop_
_entity_poly.entity_id
_entity_poly.type
_entity_poly.pdbx_seq_one_letter_code
_entity_poly.pdbx_strand_id
1 'polypeptide(L)' 'MHSNYVQFSTPQFRLLSDNQIEELHLATLQILERTGVAFTYCQEALEILGKAGADVSNPDRVKIPSYLVEQTLRTA' A
#
# COMPACT_ATOMS: atom_id res chain seq x y z
N MET A 1 0.44 -33.98 -29.68
CA MET A 1 1.84 -33.52 -29.58
C MET A 1 1.84 -31.98 -29.66
N HIS A 2 2.14 -31.31 -28.55
CA HIS A 2 2.60 -29.91 -28.42
C HIS A 2 3.42 -29.93 -27.12
N SER A 3 4.70 -30.31 -27.10
CA SER A 3 5.91 -29.62 -27.56
C SER A 3 6.09 -28.22 -26.92
N ASN A 4 7.03 -28.16 -25.97
CA ASN A 4 7.64 -27.00 -25.30
C ASN A 4 6.82 -26.22 -24.26
N TYR A 5 6.74 -26.76 -23.03
CA TYR A 5 6.60 -25.95 -21.82
C TYR A 5 7.97 -25.86 -21.14
N VAL A 6 8.66 -24.73 -21.31
CA VAL A 6 9.88 -24.42 -20.55
C VAL A 6 9.45 -23.63 -19.32
N GLN A 7 9.42 -24.31 -18.18
CA GLN A 7 9.15 -23.67 -16.90
C GLN A 7 10.43 -22.95 -16.44
N PHE A 8 10.52 -21.64 -16.70
CA PHE A 8 11.53 -20.79 -16.08
C PHE A 8 11.17 -20.57 -14.60
N SER A 9 11.40 -21.60 -13.79
CA SER A 9 11.32 -21.52 -12.33
C SER A 9 12.65 -21.03 -11.79
N THR A 10 12.95 -19.75 -12.02
CA THR A 10 14.04 -19.10 -11.29
C THR A 10 13.66 -19.13 -9.80
N PRO A 11 14.49 -19.70 -8.91
CA PRO A 11 14.19 -19.66 -7.49
C PRO A 11 14.11 -18.21 -7.05
N GLN A 12 12.97 -17.82 -6.48
CA GLN A 12 12.84 -16.50 -5.89
C GLN A 12 13.67 -16.46 -4.62
N PHE A 13 14.67 -15.58 -4.58
CA PHE A 13 15.43 -15.32 -3.36
C PHE A 13 14.53 -14.57 -2.38
N ARG A 14 13.86 -15.31 -1.49
CA ARG A 14 13.01 -14.76 -0.42
C ARG A 14 13.81 -14.73 0.88
N LEU A 15 14.18 -13.53 1.32
CA LEU A 15 14.95 -13.32 2.56
C LEU A 15 14.06 -13.28 3.81
N LEU A 16 12.83 -12.79 3.67
CA LEU A 16 11.90 -12.61 4.79
C LEU A 16 10.86 -13.73 4.83
N SER A 17 10.58 -14.22 6.04
CA SER A 17 9.44 -15.10 6.30
C SER A 17 8.12 -14.35 6.14
N ASP A 18 7.02 -15.10 6.01
CA ASP A 18 5.68 -14.51 5.89
C ASP A 18 5.32 -13.67 7.12
N ASN A 19 5.70 -14.12 8.33
CA ASN A 19 5.50 -13.36 9.56
C ASN A 19 6.28 -12.02 9.56
N GLN A 20 7.51 -12.00 9.04
CA GLN A 20 8.28 -10.75 8.93
C GLN A 20 7.68 -9.80 7.91
N ILE A 21 7.09 -10.33 6.84
CA ILE A 21 6.36 -9.52 5.85
C ILE A 21 5.08 -8.95 6.48
N GLU A 22 4.36 -9.75 7.25
CA GLU A 22 3.17 -9.30 7.98
C GLU A 22 3.49 -8.20 8.99
N GLU A 23 4.57 -8.36 9.77
CA GLU A 23 5.06 -7.32 10.68
C GLU A 23 5.37 -6.01 9.97
N LEU A 24 6.05 -6.06 8.82
CA LEU A 24 6.34 -4.88 8.00
C LEU A 24 5.07 -4.24 7.43
N HIS A 25 4.11 -5.06 6.98
CA HIS A 25 2.83 -4.57 6.48
C HIS A 25 2.06 -3.83 7.58
N LEU A 26 1.92 -4.44 8.76
CA LEU A 26 1.25 -3.82 9.92
C LEU A 26 1.96 -2.54 10.37
N ALA A 27 3.30 -2.53 10.40
CA ALA A 27 4.06 -1.31 10.72
C ALA A 27 3.82 -0.20 9.68
N THR A 28 3.73 -0.57 8.40
CA THR A 28 3.44 0.38 7.31
C THR A 28 2.04 0.99 7.47
N LEU A 29 1.02 0.16 7.75
CA LEU A 29 -0.33 0.63 8.03
C LEU A 29 -0.37 1.61 9.21
N GLN A 30 0.34 1.30 10.31
CA GLN A 30 0.44 2.21 11.45
C GLN A 30 1.09 3.55 11.09
N ILE A 31 2.13 3.56 10.25
CA ILE A 31 2.77 4.78 9.76
C ILE A 31 1.78 5.61 8.94
N LEU A 32 1.08 4.98 7.99
CA LEU A 32 0.11 5.67 7.15
C LEU A 32 -1.05 6.28 7.95
N GLU A 33 -1.53 5.57 8.97
CA GLU A 33 -2.67 6.00 9.77
C GLU A 33 -2.30 7.06 10.82
N ARG A 34 -1.16 6.92 11.50
CA ARG A 34 -0.77 7.81 12.61
C ARG A 34 0.06 8.99 12.13
N THR A 35 1.01 8.73 11.24
CA THR A 35 1.99 9.69 10.76
C THR A 35 1.56 10.32 9.45
N GLY A 36 0.91 9.57 8.56
CA GLY A 36 0.47 10.06 7.26
C GLY A 36 1.62 10.37 6.29
N VAL A 37 1.23 10.81 5.09
CA VAL A 37 2.12 11.12 3.96
C VAL A 37 1.99 12.59 3.59
N ALA A 38 3.11 13.23 3.26
CA ALA A 38 3.11 14.63 2.85
C ALA A 38 2.71 14.77 1.37
N PHE A 39 1.76 15.64 1.08
CA PHE A 39 1.30 15.95 -0.27
C PHE A 39 1.57 17.42 -0.57
N THR A 40 2.78 17.74 -1.02
CA THR A 40 3.18 19.12 -1.30
C THR A 40 2.60 19.60 -2.63
N TYR A 41 1.92 20.75 -2.62
CA TYR A 41 1.42 21.45 -3.82
C TYR A 41 0.50 20.64 -4.75
N CYS A 42 -0.28 19.69 -4.22
CA CYS A 42 -1.21 18.90 -5.02
C CYS A 42 -2.62 18.87 -4.41
N GLN A 43 -3.41 19.91 -4.71
CA GLN A 43 -4.79 20.02 -4.23
C GLN A 43 -5.68 18.88 -4.74
N GLU A 44 -5.48 18.46 -5.99
CA GLU A 44 -6.23 17.35 -6.60
C GLU A 44 -6.04 16.04 -5.82
N ALA A 45 -4.82 15.75 -5.35
CA ALA A 45 -4.57 14.57 -4.53
C ALA A 45 -5.33 14.62 -3.20
N LEU A 46 -5.37 15.79 -2.54
CA LEU A 46 -6.13 15.97 -1.30
C LEU A 46 -7.63 15.74 -1.53
N GLU A 47 -8.17 16.23 -2.64
CA GLU A 47 -9.58 16.02 -2.98
C GLU A 47 -9.90 14.55 -3.24
N ILE A 48 -9.05 13.85 -4.00
CA ILE A 48 -9.24 12.41 -4.29
C ILE A 48 -9.17 11.60 -3.00
N LEU A 49 -8.15 11.83 -2.17
CA LEU A 49 -7.95 11.11 -0.92
C LEU A 49 -9.05 11.41 0.10
N GLY A 50 -9.47 12.67 0.22
CA GLY A 50 -10.59 13.06 1.07
C GLY A 50 -11.91 12.42 0.63
N LYS A 51 -12.19 12.39 -0.68
CA LYS A 51 -13.37 11.68 -1.24
C LYS A 51 -13.32 10.17 -0.98
N ALA A 52 -12.13 9.57 -0.98
CA ALA A 52 -11.94 8.17 -0.65
C ALA A 52 -12.12 7.88 0.86
N GLY A 53 -12.07 8.90 1.72
CA GLY A 53 -12.22 8.77 3.18
C GLY A 53 -10.91 8.83 3.97
N ALA A 54 -9.82 9.30 3.36
CA ALA A 54 -8.60 9.63 4.09
C ALA A 54 -8.78 10.91 4.92
N ASP A 55 -8.03 11.04 6.01
CA ASP A 55 -8.02 12.24 6.85
C ASP A 55 -7.08 13.29 6.24
N VAL A 56 -7.71 14.32 5.66
CA VAL A 56 -7.07 15.48 5.03
C VAL A 56 -7.21 16.75 5.87
N SER A 57 -7.47 16.63 7.18
CA SER A 57 -7.66 17.80 8.06
C SER A 57 -6.41 18.68 8.14
N ASN A 58 -5.24 18.11 7.87
CA ASN A 58 -3.98 18.83 7.71
C ASN A 58 -3.63 18.91 6.21
N PRO A 59 -3.54 20.13 5.63
CA PRO A 59 -3.28 20.31 4.20
C PRO A 59 -1.90 19.81 3.77
N ASP A 60 -0.92 19.74 4.68
CA ASP A 60 0.43 19.31 4.35
C ASP A 60 0.64 17.80 4.51
N ARG A 61 -0.30 17.09 5.18
CA ARG A 61 -0.10 15.71 5.61
C ARG A 61 -1.42 14.95 5.72
N VAL A 62 -1.60 13.99 4.81
CA VAL A 62 -2.79 13.15 4.74
C VAL A 62 -2.56 11.86 5.51
N LYS A 63 -3.46 11.52 6.42
CA LYS A 63 -3.45 10.23 7.12
C LYS A 63 -4.37 9.25 6.40
N ILE A 64 -3.85 8.07 6.12
CA ILE A 64 -4.55 7.04 5.35
C ILE A 64 -4.91 5.90 6.30
N PRO A 65 -6.21 5.69 6.62
CA PRO A 65 -6.63 4.62 7.51
C PRO A 65 -6.32 3.23 6.95
N SER A 66 -6.01 2.29 7.84
CA SER A 66 -5.67 0.91 7.46
C SER A 66 -6.76 0.24 6.60
N TYR A 67 -8.03 0.45 6.93
CA TYR A 67 -9.14 -0.12 6.15
C TYR A 67 -9.16 0.38 4.70
N LEU A 68 -8.76 1.62 4.45
CA LEU A 68 -8.76 2.20 3.10
C LEU A 68 -7.74 1.45 2.24
N VAL A 69 -6.53 1.25 2.78
CA VAL A 69 -5.46 0.51 2.10
C VAL A 69 -5.90 -0.92 1.79
N GLU A 70 -6.46 -1.61 2.77
CA GLU A 70 -6.94 -2.99 2.62
C GLU A 70 -8.07 -3.13 1.58
N GLN A 71 -9.02 -2.19 1.54
CA GLN A 71 -10.06 -2.19 0.51
C GLN A 71 -9.46 -1.98 -0.88
N THR A 72 -8.51 -1.05 -1.01
CA THR A 72 -7.92 -0.69 -2.30
C THR A 72 -7.11 -1.85 -2.88
N LEU A 73 -6.35 -2.56 -2.04
CA LEU A 73 -5.58 -3.74 -2.44
C LEU A 73 -6.45 -4.90 -2.93
N ARG A 74 -7.69 -5.02 -2.46
CA ARG A 74 -8.64 -6.05 -2.93
C ARG A 74 -9.18 -5.77 -4.33
N THR A 75 -9.10 -4.53 -4.77
CA THR A 75 -9.62 -4.05 -6.07
C THR A 75 -8.51 -3.68 -7.07
N ALA A 76 -7.24 -3.91 -6.71
CA ALA A 76 -6.06 -3.55 -7.50
C ALA A 76 -5.78 -4.50 -8.67
#